data_AF-A0A9D1YVS7-F1
#
_entry.id   AF-A0A9D1YVS7-F1
#
_cell.length_a   1.000
_cell.length_b   1.000
_cell.length_c   1.000
_cell.angle_alpha   90.00
_cell.angle_beta   90.00
_cell.angle_gamma   90.00
#
_symmetry.space_group_name_H-M   'P 1'
#
loop_
_entity.id
_entity.type
_entity.pdbx_description
1 polymer ?
#
loop_
_entity_poly.entity_id
_entity_poly.type
_entity_poly.pdbx_seq_one_letter_code
_entity_poly.pdbx_strand_id
1 'polypeptide(L)' 'MADAIDLVRSKRQSDGRWLQGRPLDGIVWSITDAGEGEPSKWITLQALRVLRWWDAARHVA' A
#
# COMPACT_ATOMS: atom_id res chain seq x y z
N MET A 1 -2.41 -14.92 -7.11
CA MET A 1 -1.40 -13.83 -7.03
C MET A 1 -1.86 -12.61 -7.83
N ALA A 2 -2.30 -12.76 -9.09
CA ALA A 2 -2.84 -11.65 -9.88
C ALA A 2 -3.97 -10.90 -9.15
N ASP A 3 -4.96 -11.62 -8.61
CA ASP A 3 -6.08 -10.99 -7.87
C ASP A 3 -5.64 -10.12 -6.69
N ALA A 4 -4.58 -10.54 -5.98
CA ALA A 4 -4.03 -9.76 -4.87
C ALA A 4 -3.33 -8.49 -5.36
N ILE A 5 -2.65 -8.56 -6.50
CA ILE A 5 -2.03 -7.39 -7.14
C ILE A 5 -3.09 -6.42 -7.66
N ASP A 6 -4.16 -6.95 -8.24
CA ASP A 6 -5.28 -6.14 -8.72
C ASP A 6 -5.97 -5.41 -7.57
N LEU A 7 -6.14 -6.08 -6.42
CA LEU A 7 -6.62 -5.42 -5.20
C LEU A 7 -5.68 -4.29 -4.72
N VAL A 8 -4.36 -4.50 -4.76
CA VAL A 8 -3.41 -3.44 -4.42
C VAL A 8 -3.54 -2.27 -5.40
N ARG A 9 -3.64 -2.53 -6.70
CA ARG A 9 -3.83 -1.49 -7.73
C ARG A 9 -5.14 -0.73 -7.52
N SER A 10 -6.23 -1.43 -7.22
CA SER A 10 -7.55 -0.82 -7.06
C SER A 10 -7.65 0.14 -5.87
N LYS A 11 -6.72 0.06 -4.92
CA LYS A 11 -6.66 0.95 -3.75
C LYS A 11 -5.78 2.19 -3.95
N ARG A 12 -5.06 2.27 -5.08
CA ARG A 12 -4.24 3.43 -5.42
C ARG A 12 -5.13 4.64 -5.68
N GLN A 13 -4.86 5.74 -4.99
CA GLN A 13 -5.54 7.02 -5.20
C GLN A 13 -5.09 7.68 -6.51
N SER A 14 -5.81 8.72 -6.95
CA SER A 14 -5.49 9.46 -8.16
C SER A 14 -4.11 10.13 -8.13
N ASP A 15 -3.62 10.46 -6.93
CA ASP A 15 -2.27 11.00 -6.70
C ASP A 15 -1.18 9.93 -6.60
N GLY A 16 -1.54 8.66 -6.78
CA GLY A 16 -0.62 7.52 -6.74
C GLY A 16 -0.30 7.00 -5.35
N ARG A 17 -0.90 7.51 -4.27
CA ARG A 17 -0.68 7.06 -2.89
C ARG A 17 -1.73 6.04 -2.44
N TRP A 18 -1.48 5.41 -1.30
CA TRP A 18 -2.43 4.53 -0.62
C TRP A 18 -2.79 5.10 0.75
N LEU A 19 -4.05 5.00 1.09
CA LEU A 19 -4.58 5.48 2.36
C LEU A 19 -4.29 4.46 3.47
N GLN A 20 -4.09 4.96 4.68
CA GLN A 20 -4.08 4.13 5.88
C GLN A 20 -5.47 3.50 6.08
N GLY A 21 -5.48 2.20 6.35
CA GLY A 21 -6.69 1.51 6.81
C GLY A 21 -7.04 1.88 8.25
N ARG A 22 -7.97 1.16 8.86
CA ARG A 22 -8.26 1.34 10.29
C ARG A 22 -7.02 1.00 11.12
N PRO A 23 -6.48 1.93 11.93
CA PRO A 23 -5.47 1.61 12.93
C PRO A 23 -6.02 0.54 13.87
N LEU A 24 -5.20 -0.46 14.17
CA LEU A 24 -5.60 -1.50 15.11
C LEU A 24 -5.57 -0.96 16.52
N ASP A 25 -6.62 -1.27 17.27
CA ASP A 25 -6.76 -0.88 18.68
C ASP A 25 -5.71 -1.62 19.53
N GLY A 26 -5.06 -0.92 20.47
CA GLY A 26 -4.07 -1.50 21.37
C GLY A 26 -3.10 -0.49 21.99
N ILE A 27 -2.30 -0.94 22.97
CA ILE A 27 -1.24 -0.11 23.55
C ILE A 27 -0.09 -0.05 22.55
N VAL A 28 0.10 1.12 21.97
CA VAL A 28 1.22 1.42 21.08
C VAL A 28 2.08 2.50 21.71
N TRP A 29 3.39 2.36 21.58
CA TRP A 29 4.34 3.36 22.12
C TRP A 29 4.28 4.69 21.36
N SER A 30 4.00 4.66 20.06
CA SER A 30 3.78 5.83 19.23
C SER A 30 3.15 5.43 17.89
N ILE A 31 2.31 6.31 17.32
CA ILE A 31 1.78 6.16 15.96
C ILE A 31 2.70 6.94 15.02
N THR A 32 3.49 6.22 14.22
CA THR A 32 4.51 6.83 13.33
C THR A 32 4.00 7.13 11.92
N ASP A 33 2.87 6.54 11.52
CA ASP A 33 2.30 6.71 10.18
C ASP A 33 1.03 7.58 10.20
N ALA A 34 0.44 7.75 9.03
CA ALA A 34 -0.82 8.47 8.83
C ALA A 34 -1.99 7.88 9.65
N GLY A 35 -2.96 8.73 9.99
CA GLY A 35 -4.25 8.30 10.57
C GLY A 35 -5.18 7.67 9.53
N GLU A 36 -6.28 7.06 9.97
CA GLU A 36 -7.24 6.40 9.08
C GLU A 36 -7.71 7.31 7.95
N GLY A 37 -7.72 6.80 6.72
CA GLY A 37 -8.16 7.55 5.54
C GLY A 37 -7.13 8.56 5.01
N GLU A 38 -6.05 8.83 5.73
CA GLU A 38 -4.98 9.72 5.29
C GLU A 38 -3.93 8.96 4.46
N PRO A 39 -3.25 9.61 3.50
CA PRO A 39 -2.20 8.96 2.71
C PRO A 39 -1.04 8.45 3.58
N SER A 40 -0.84 7.12 3.62
CA SER A 40 0.22 6.46 4.37
C SER A 40 1.53 6.46 3.59
N LYS A 41 2.63 6.85 4.25
CA LYS A 41 3.97 6.78 3.64
C LYS A 41 4.43 5.34 3.52
N TRP A 42 4.18 4.53 4.54
CA TRP A 42 4.65 3.14 4.59
C TRP A 42 3.90 2.23 3.62
N ILE A 43 2.56 2.31 3.57
CA ILE A 43 1.77 1.52 2.63
C ILE A 43 2.11 1.91 1.20
N THR A 44 2.25 3.22 0.92
CA THR A 44 2.66 3.69 -0.41
C THR A 44 4.01 3.11 -0.82
N LEU A 45 5.02 3.14 0.07
CA LEU A 45 6.34 2.57 -0.21
C LEU A 45 6.25 1.06 -0.52
N GLN A 46 5.52 0.31 0.29
CA GLN A 46 5.37 -1.15 0.13
C GLN A 46 4.63 -1.49 -1.17
N ALA A 47 3.50 -0.83 -1.43
CA ALA A 47 2.70 -1.04 -2.65
C ALA A 47 3.52 -0.74 -3.90
N LEU A 48 4.25 0.38 -3.93
CA LEU A 48 5.13 0.71 -5.05
C LEU A 48 6.23 -0.34 -5.25
N ARG A 49 6.83 -0.85 -4.17
CA ARG A 49 7.88 -1.87 -4.27
C ARG A 49 7.34 -3.19 -4.83
N VAL A 50 6.21 -3.66 -4.32
CA VAL A 50 5.57 -4.91 -4.76
C VAL A 50 5.12 -4.81 -6.22
N LEU A 51 4.47 -3.71 -6.60
CA LEU A 51 3.99 -3.53 -7.96
C LEU A 51 5.13 -3.45 -8.98
N ARG A 52 6.22 -2.72 -8.66
CA ARG A 52 7.41 -2.70 -9.53
C ARG A 52 8.01 -4.09 -9.72
N TRP A 53 8.12 -4.87 -8.64
CA TRP A 53 8.65 -6.22 -8.70
C TRP A 53 7.76 -7.15 -9.54
N TRP A 54 6.45 -7.10 -9.31
CA TRP A 54 5.48 -7.92 -10.04
C TRP A 54 5.48 -7.61 -11.54
N ASP A 55 5.50 -6.33 -11.89
CA ASP A 55 5.50 -5.90 -13.29
C ASP A 55 6.81 -6.31 -13.98
N ALA A 56 7.96 -6.11 -13.34
CA ALA A 56 9.24 -6.55 -13.87
C ALA A 56 9.28 -8.07 -14.14
N ALA A 57 8.75 -8.88 -13.23
CA ALA A 57 8.67 -10.33 -13.40
C ALA A 57 7.75 -10.76 -14.57
N ARG A 58 6.74 -9.95 -14.91
CA ARG A 58 5.82 -10.21 -16.02
C ARG A 58 6.27 -9.62 -17.36
N HIS A 59 7.18 -8.66 -17.35
CA HIS A 59 7.80 -8.09 -18.55
C HIS A 59 8.95 -8.95 -19.09
N VAL A 60 9.52 -9.83 -18.27
CA VAL A 60 10.61 -10.74 -18.63
C VAL A 60 10.08 -12.15 -18.99
N ALA A 61 8.75 -12.30 -19.10
CA ALA A 61 8.07 -13.53 -19.52
C ALA A 61 7.65 -13.48 -20.99
#